data_AF-A0A653CDY9-F1
#
_entry.id   AF-A0A653CDY9-F1
#
_cell.length_a   1.000
_cell.length_b   1.000
_cell.length_c   1.000
_cell.angle_alpha   90.00
_cell.angle_beta   90.00
_cell.angle_gamma   90.00
#
_symmetry.space_group_name_H-M   'P 1'
#
loop_
_entity.id
_entity.type
_entity.pdbx_description
1 polymer ?
#
loop_
_entity_poly.entity_id
_entity_poly.type
_entity_poly.pdbx_seq_one_letter_code
_entity_poly.pdbx_strand_id
1 'polypeptide(L)'
;VLVPVHLVTSAFWFGGFYYAAKSGIDIVGLLEYWNVNEKLLNSMRDSSMGYLTLAYALYKIATPIRYTVTVGGTTISINYLKKWGYIKPVPSTEKLKEMYQDKKEILTRTMKETKEDMMEKKDNIIESINEKKEEIKDKKDHLLKNVEKTKDTLKKRTEDFARNLHDINRPTKKKNDYKT
;
A
#
# COMPACT_ATOMS: atom_id res chain seq x y z
N VAL A 1 6.84 12.52 -26.96
CA VAL A 1 8.26 12.19 -27.29
C VAL A 1 8.52 10.69 -27.34
N LEU A 2 7.96 9.89 -26.41
CA LEU A 2 8.16 8.43 -26.37
C LEU A 2 7.63 7.67 -27.61
N VAL A 3 6.50 8.10 -28.17
CA VAL A 3 5.85 7.44 -29.33
C VAL A 3 6.71 7.48 -30.60
N PRO A 4 7.20 8.65 -31.07
CA PRO A 4 8.06 8.69 -32.26
C PRO A 4 9.39 7.97 -32.04
N VAL A 5 9.97 8.05 -30.83
CA VAL A 5 11.22 7.32 -30.55
C VAL A 5 11.00 5.81 -30.60
N HIS A 6 9.90 5.31 -30.03
CA HIS A 6 9.54 3.89 -30.09
C HIS A 6 9.28 3.42 -31.51
N LEU A 7 8.66 4.25 -32.37
CA LEU A 7 8.43 3.93 -33.77
C LEU A 7 9.74 3.79 -34.54
N VAL A 8 10.67 4.74 -34.38
CA VAL A 8 11.98 4.71 -35.06
C VAL A 8 12.82 3.54 -34.55
N THR A 9 12.88 3.32 -33.24
CA THR A 9 13.64 2.18 -32.69
C THR A 9 13.01 0.84 -33.07
N SER A 10 11.68 0.73 -33.07
CA SER A 10 11.01 -0.51 -33.49
C SER A 10 11.22 -0.77 -34.97
N ALA A 11 11.13 0.25 -35.83
CA ALA A 11 11.38 0.13 -37.26
C ALA A 11 12.84 -0.25 -37.56
N PHE A 12 13.81 0.34 -36.83
CA PHE A 12 15.22 0.00 -36.97
C PHE A 12 15.51 -1.45 -36.59
N TRP A 13 15.02 -1.90 -35.44
CA TRP A 13 15.22 -3.28 -34.98
C TRP A 13 14.46 -4.30 -35.82
N PHE A 14 13.18 -4.05 -36.10
CA PHE A 14 12.36 -4.93 -36.92
C PHE A 14 12.89 -5.00 -38.36
N GLY A 15 13.26 -3.86 -38.95
CA GLY A 15 13.87 -3.80 -40.28
C GLY A 15 15.24 -4.48 -40.34
N GLY A 16 16.09 -4.29 -39.33
CA GLY A 16 17.39 -4.93 -39.22
C GLY A 16 17.28 -6.46 -39.13
N PHE A 17 16.37 -6.99 -38.30
CA PHE A 17 16.16 -8.43 -38.19
C PHE A 17 15.48 -9.04 -39.41
N TYR A 18 14.52 -8.34 -40.01
CA TYR A 18 13.88 -8.80 -41.24
C TYR A 18 14.89 -8.86 -42.40
N TYR A 19 15.75 -7.85 -42.53
CA TYR A 19 16.82 -7.85 -43.52
C TYR A 19 17.84 -8.95 -43.25
N ALA A 20 18.24 -9.18 -42.00
CA ALA A 20 19.13 -10.27 -41.60
C ALA A 20 18.56 -11.65 -41.98
N ALA A 21 17.28 -11.89 -41.69
CA ALA A 21 16.58 -13.13 -42.05
C ALA A 21 16.44 -13.29 -43.58
N LYS A 22 16.14 -12.22 -44.30
CA LYS A 22 16.03 -12.23 -45.77
C LYS A 22 17.38 -12.38 -46.48
N SER A 23 18.46 -11.91 -45.86
CA SER A 23 19.83 -11.99 -46.39
C SER A 23 20.45 -13.37 -46.24
N GLY A 24 19.71 -14.36 -45.71
CA GLY A 24 20.18 -15.74 -45.60
C GLY A 24 21.26 -15.93 -44.53
N ILE A 25 21.33 -15.03 -43.53
CA ILE A 25 22.11 -15.32 -42.33
C ILE A 25 21.55 -16.60 -41.73
N ASP A 26 22.43 -17.57 -41.45
CA ASP A 26 22.07 -18.85 -40.87
C ASP A 26 21.69 -18.67 -39.40
N ILE A 27 20.49 -18.13 -39.19
CA ILE A 27 19.92 -17.91 -37.86
C ILE A 27 19.71 -19.28 -37.17
N VAL A 28 19.52 -20.35 -37.95
CA VAL A 28 19.40 -21.72 -37.42
C VAL A 28 20.74 -22.13 -36.78
N GLY A 29 21.87 -21.97 -37.48
CA GLY A 29 23.21 -22.22 -36.93
C GLY A 29 23.56 -21.29 -35.75
N LEU A 30 23.07 -20.05 -35.73
CA LEU A 30 23.23 -19.15 -34.59
C LEU A 30 22.44 -19.65 -33.36
N LEU A 31 21.24 -20.17 -33.55
CA LEU A 31 20.44 -20.73 -32.46
C LEU A 31 21.01 -22.08 -31.96
N GLU A 32 21.58 -22.88 -32.86
CA GLU A 32 22.30 -24.11 -32.52
C GLU A 32 23.54 -23.80 -31.65
N TYR A 33 24.31 -22.77 -32.01
CA TYR A 33 25.42 -22.27 -31.20
C TYR A 33 24.97 -21.80 -29.79
N TRP A 34 23.73 -21.31 -29.65
CA TRP A 34 23.13 -20.90 -28.38
C TRP A 34 22.40 -22.05 -27.65
N ASN A 35 22.59 -23.30 -28.09
CA ASN A 35 22.08 -24.53 -27.47
C ASN A 35 20.55 -24.61 -27.39
N VAL A 36 19.86 -24.10 -28.42
CA VAL A 36 18.40 -24.25 -28.58
C VAL A 36 18.08 -25.63 -29.15
N ASN A 37 17.11 -26.34 -28.55
CA ASN A 37 16.75 -27.72 -28.89
C ASN A 37 16.46 -27.94 -30.38
N GLU A 38 17.23 -28.84 -31.01
CA GLU A 38 17.14 -29.32 -32.41
C GLU A 38 15.70 -29.61 -32.90
N LYS A 39 14.85 -30.13 -32.00
CA LYS A 39 13.46 -30.47 -32.33
C LYS A 39 12.62 -29.22 -32.64
N LEU A 40 12.95 -28.09 -32.03
CA LEU A 40 12.31 -26.80 -32.26
C LEU A 40 12.79 -26.17 -33.58
N LEU A 41 14.08 -26.33 -33.89
CA LEU A 41 14.71 -25.84 -35.12
C LEU A 41 14.16 -26.56 -36.37
N ASN A 42 14.06 -27.89 -36.30
CA ASN A 42 13.52 -28.69 -37.40
C ASN A 42 12.04 -28.38 -37.68
N SER A 43 11.23 -28.16 -36.65
CA SER A 43 9.82 -27.76 -36.82
C SER A 43 9.65 -26.36 -37.43
N MET A 44 10.65 -25.47 -37.29
CA MET A 44 10.63 -24.15 -37.92
C MET A 44 11.08 -24.22 -39.38
N ARG A 45 12.02 -25.11 -39.73
CA ARG A 45 12.55 -25.21 -41.09
C ARG A 45 11.54 -25.72 -42.12
N ASP A 46 10.64 -26.61 -41.71
CA ASP A 46 9.68 -27.27 -42.61
C ASP A 46 8.35 -26.51 -42.79
N SER A 47 8.15 -25.36 -42.14
CA SER A 47 6.88 -24.62 -42.20
C SER A 47 7.02 -23.29 -42.95
N SER A 48 6.00 -22.93 -43.74
CA SER A 48 5.90 -21.62 -44.44
C SER A 48 5.97 -20.41 -43.49
N MET A 49 5.68 -20.62 -42.19
CA MET A 49 5.82 -19.64 -41.11
C MET A 49 7.21 -19.63 -40.45
N GLY A 50 8.13 -20.49 -40.90
CA GLY A 50 9.46 -20.70 -40.34
C GLY A 50 10.28 -19.43 -40.19
N TYR A 51 10.27 -18.56 -41.21
CA TYR A 51 10.99 -17.28 -41.19
C TYR A 51 10.46 -16.31 -40.14
N LEU A 52 9.14 -16.29 -39.89
CA LEU A 52 8.54 -15.43 -38.87
C LEU A 52 8.92 -15.91 -37.47
N THR A 53 8.86 -17.22 -37.23
CA THR A 53 9.21 -17.83 -35.95
C THR A 53 10.71 -17.71 -35.67
N LEU A 54 11.54 -17.89 -36.70
CA LEU A 54 12.99 -17.71 -36.63
C LEU A 54 13.36 -16.25 -36.31
N ALA A 55 12.70 -15.29 -36.95
CA ALA A 55 12.85 -13.87 -36.64
C ALA A 55 12.42 -13.55 -35.19
N TYR A 56 11.35 -14.17 -34.68
CA TYR A 56 10.90 -13.98 -33.30
C TYR A 56 11.86 -14.60 -32.27
N ALA A 57 12.44 -15.76 -32.58
CA ALA A 57 13.45 -16.40 -31.73
C ALA A 57 14.74 -15.57 -31.68
N LEU A 58 15.19 -15.05 -32.83
CA LEU A 58 16.32 -14.12 -32.90
C LEU A 58 16.04 -12.84 -32.12
N TYR A 59 14.83 -12.29 -32.21
CA TYR A 59 14.41 -11.13 -31.44
C TYR A 59 14.50 -11.36 -29.93
N LYS A 60 14.17 -12.56 -29.45
CA LYS A 60 14.33 -12.96 -28.04
C LYS A 60 15.80 -13.11 -27.60
N ILE A 61 16.69 -13.59 -28.48
CA ILE A 61 18.12 -13.70 -28.15
C ILE A 61 18.80 -12.33 -28.22
N ALA A 62 18.33 -11.48 -29.12
CA ALA A 62 18.85 -10.13 -29.28
C ALA A 62 18.27 -9.15 -28.26
N THR A 63 17.35 -9.55 -27.38
CA THR A 63 16.85 -8.67 -26.30
C THR A 63 17.97 -8.04 -25.45
N PRO A 64 18.95 -8.79 -24.90
CA PRO A 64 20.10 -8.20 -24.21
C PRO A 64 20.90 -7.26 -25.11
N ILE A 65 21.18 -7.64 -26.36
CA ILE A 65 21.92 -6.80 -27.32
C ILE A 65 21.16 -5.49 -27.58
N ARG A 66 19.83 -5.55 -27.68
CA ARG A 66 18.97 -4.38 -27.84
C ARG A 66 19.04 -3.44 -26.67
N TYR A 67 19.01 -3.95 -25.44
CA TYR A 67 19.20 -3.12 -24.25
C TYR A 67 20.60 -2.50 -24.24
N THR A 68 21.63 -3.27 -24.59
CA THR A 68 23.01 -2.77 -24.69
C THR A 68 23.15 -1.64 -25.71
N VAL A 69 22.60 -1.80 -26.92
CA VAL A 69 22.60 -0.76 -27.95
C VAL A 69 21.77 0.46 -27.51
N THR A 70 20.68 0.27 -26.77
CA THR A 70 19.87 1.37 -26.26
C THR A 70 20.62 2.17 -25.18
N VAL A 71 21.24 1.48 -24.21
CA VAL A 71 22.06 2.10 -23.15
C VAL A 71 23.30 2.77 -23.76
N GLY A 72 23.97 2.09 -24.70
CA GLY A 72 25.13 2.63 -25.42
C GLY A 72 24.76 3.81 -26.31
N GLY A 73 23.68 3.70 -27.08
CA GLY A 73 23.14 4.76 -27.93
C GLY A 73 22.70 5.97 -27.11
N THR A 74 22.09 5.77 -25.94
CA THR A 74 21.78 6.84 -24.98
C THR A 74 23.05 7.51 -24.48
N THR A 75 24.08 6.74 -24.11
CA THR A 75 25.37 7.27 -23.65
C THR A 75 26.07 8.10 -24.74
N ILE A 76 26.09 7.60 -25.98
CA ILE A 76 26.64 8.31 -27.14
C ILE A 76 25.84 9.59 -27.42
N SER A 77 24.51 9.49 -27.40
CA SER A 77 23.61 10.64 -27.60
C SER A 77 23.86 11.71 -26.55
N ILE A 78 23.94 11.33 -25.27
CA ILE A 78 24.25 12.26 -24.17
C ILE A 78 25.60 12.93 -24.39
N ASN A 79 26.63 12.18 -24.79
CA ASN A 79 27.95 12.75 -25.10
C ASN A 79 27.91 13.72 -26.29
N TYR A 80 27.11 13.40 -27.31
CA TYR A 80 26.92 14.26 -28.48
C TYR A 80 26.18 15.55 -28.11
N LEU A 81 25.08 15.44 -27.36
CA LEU A 81 24.30 16.58 -26.88
C LEU A 81 25.07 17.44 -25.87
N LYS A 82 25.93 16.83 -25.04
CA LYS A 82 26.88 17.53 -24.16
C LYS A 82 27.90 18.32 -24.98
N LYS A 83 28.44 17.74 -26.06
CA LYS A 83 29.40 18.42 -26.96
C LYS A 83 28.77 19.61 -27.68
N TRP A 84 27.47 19.56 -27.98
CA TRP A 84 26.70 20.65 -28.56
C TRP A 84 26.17 21.67 -27.53
N GLY A 85 26.45 21.49 -26.24
CA GLY A 85 26.10 22.45 -25.19
C GLY A 85 24.63 22.48 -24.78
N TYR A 86 23.79 21.56 -25.27
CA TYR A 86 22.35 21.54 -24.97
C TYR A 86 22.01 20.89 -23.62
N ILE A 87 22.87 20.04 -23.06
CA ILE A 87 22.58 19.28 -21.82
C ILE A 87 23.72 19.42 -20.80
N LYS A 88 23.37 19.74 -19.54
CA LYS A 88 24.32 19.73 -18.42
C LYS A 88 24.86 18.31 -18.20
N PRO A 89 26.18 18.13 -18.03
CA PRO A 89 26.78 16.81 -17.87
C PRO A 89 26.15 16.08 -16.67
N VAL A 90 25.97 14.76 -16.84
CA VAL A 90 25.56 13.87 -15.74
C VAL A 90 26.49 14.15 -14.55
N PRO A 91 25.94 14.40 -13.34
CA PRO A 91 26.75 14.75 -12.17
C PRO A 91 27.79 13.66 -11.88
N SER A 92 28.98 14.08 -11.43
CA SER A 92 30.05 13.16 -11.05
C SER A 92 29.59 12.20 -9.95
N THR A 93 30.26 11.06 -9.83
CA THR A 93 30.00 10.05 -8.79
C THR A 93 30.04 10.65 -7.38
N GLU A 94 30.91 11.64 -7.15
CA GLU A 94 31.00 12.39 -5.90
C GLU A 94 29.75 13.23 -5.65
N LYS A 95 29.27 13.98 -6.65
CA LYS A 95 28.01 14.74 -6.54
C LYS A 95 26.79 13.84 -6.37
N LEU A 96 26.80 12.66 -7.00
CA LEU A 96 25.75 11.66 -6.80
C LEU A 96 25.76 11.13 -5.36
N LYS A 97 26.94 10.88 -4.79
CA LYS A 97 27.10 10.45 -3.40
C LYS A 97 26.66 11.54 -2.43
N GLU A 98 27.05 12.79 -2.67
CA GLU A 98 26.61 13.97 -1.91
C GLU A 98 25.08 14.09 -1.94
N MET A 99 24.47 14.12 -3.13
CA MET A 99 23.00 14.16 -3.26
C MET A 99 22.29 12.98 -2.58
N TYR A 100 22.91 11.80 -2.55
CA TYR A 100 22.34 10.65 -1.82
C TYR A 100 22.42 10.84 -0.30
N GLN A 101 23.56 11.32 0.22
CA GLN A 101 23.69 11.61 1.65
C GLN A 101 22.75 12.74 2.07
N ASP A 102 22.66 13.82 1.30
CA ASP A 102 21.74 14.93 1.54
C ASP A 102 20.29 14.43 1.63
N LYS A 103 19.87 13.60 0.66
CA LYS A 103 18.51 13.03 0.66
C LYS A 103 18.28 12.11 1.86
N LYS A 104 19.29 11.32 2.25
CA LYS A 104 19.21 10.44 3.42
C LYS A 104 19.10 11.25 4.72
N GLU A 105 19.87 12.32 4.84
CA GLU A 105 19.83 13.22 5.99
C GLU A 105 18.48 13.94 6.09
N ILE A 106 17.99 14.52 5.00
CA ILE A 106 16.66 15.17 4.94
C ILE A 106 15.57 14.18 5.35
N LEU A 107 15.58 12.97 4.77
CA LEU A 107 14.58 11.94 5.09
C LEU A 107 14.64 11.54 6.58
N THR A 108 15.85 11.40 7.13
CA THR A 108 16.05 11.05 8.54
C THR A 108 15.55 12.18 9.45
N ARG A 109 15.81 13.44 9.09
CA ARG A 109 15.35 14.61 9.83
C ARG A 109 13.83 14.72 9.82
N THR A 110 13.21 14.64 8.65
CA THR A 110 11.74 14.67 8.52
C THR A 110 11.07 13.51 9.26
N MET A 111 11.67 12.32 9.25
CA MET A 111 11.15 11.17 10.01
C MET A 111 11.22 11.42 11.52
N LYS A 112 12.31 12.02 12.03
CA LYS A 112 12.44 12.37 13.44
C LYS A 112 11.43 13.44 13.85
N GLU A 113 11.36 14.54 13.11
CA GLU A 113 10.40 15.63 13.34
C GLU A 113 8.95 15.09 13.35
N THR A 114 8.58 14.29 12.34
CA THR A 114 7.24 13.68 12.27
C THR A 114 6.98 12.72 13.44
N LYS A 115 7.99 11.95 13.87
CA LYS A 115 7.87 11.03 15.01
C LYS A 115 7.65 11.79 16.31
N GLU A 116 8.40 12.87 16.53
CA GLU A 116 8.27 13.73 17.72
C GLU A 116 6.88 14.37 17.76
N ASP A 117 6.42 14.99 16.66
CA ASP A 117 5.08 15.58 16.57
C ASP A 117 3.97 14.55 16.79
N MET A 118 4.13 13.33 16.29
CA MET A 118 3.17 12.24 16.52
C MET A 118 3.18 11.77 17.98
N MET A 119 4.34 11.72 18.63
CA MET A 119 4.43 11.36 20.04
C MET A 119 3.78 12.42 20.93
N GLU A 120 4.05 13.70 20.67
CA GLU A 120 3.41 14.81 21.40
C GLU A 120 1.88 14.79 21.24
N LYS A 121 1.39 14.64 20.00
CA LYS A 121 -0.05 14.49 19.75
C LYS A 121 -0.65 13.28 20.46
N LYS A 122 0.07 12.15 20.48
CA LYS A 122 -0.38 10.93 21.17
C LYS A 122 -0.50 11.16 22.67
N ASP A 123 0.48 11.81 23.28
CA ASP A 123 0.50 12.06 24.72
C ASP A 123 -0.63 13.02 25.13
N ASN A 124 -0.83 14.11 24.38
CA ASN A 124 -1.95 15.04 24.58
C ASN A 124 -3.34 14.36 24.44
N ILE A 125 -3.47 13.42 23.50
CA ILE A 125 -4.70 12.63 23.32
C ILE A 125 -4.92 11.67 24.50
N ILE A 126 -3.87 11.00 24.99
CA ILE A 126 -3.95 10.09 26.14
C ILE A 126 -4.38 10.86 27.40
N GLU A 127 -3.83 12.05 27.62
CA GLU A 127 -4.21 12.92 28.73
C GLU A 127 -5.69 13.32 28.63
N SER A 128 -6.12 13.82 27.47
CA SER A 128 -7.52 14.18 27.21
C SER A 128 -8.50 13.01 27.40
N ILE A 129 -8.09 11.79 27.05
CA ILE A 129 -8.89 10.57 27.24
C ILE A 129 -9.00 10.23 28.73
N ASN A 130 -7.90 10.32 29.47
CA ASN A 130 -7.89 10.01 30.90
C ASN A 130 -8.74 11.00 31.70
N GLU A 131 -8.64 12.30 31.40
CA GLU A 131 -9.50 13.33 32.02
C GLU A 131 -10.98 13.06 31.77
N LYS A 132 -11.37 12.81 30.51
CA LYS A 132 -12.77 12.48 30.16
C LYS A 132 -13.25 11.20 30.84
N LYS A 133 -12.36 10.21 31.02
CA LYS A 133 -12.69 8.95 31.68
C LYS A 133 -13.02 9.17 33.16
N GLU A 134 -12.24 9.99 33.87
CA GLU A 134 -12.53 10.32 35.27
C GLU A 134 -13.83 11.15 35.40
N GLU A 135 -14.06 12.13 34.52
CA GLU A 135 -15.30 12.91 34.52
C GLU A 135 -16.55 12.01 34.27
N ILE A 136 -16.44 11.03 33.37
CA ILE A 136 -17.52 10.06 33.09
C ILE A 136 -17.74 9.14 34.29
N LYS A 137 -16.67 8.71 34.96
CA LYS A 137 -16.73 7.83 36.14
C LYS A 137 -17.44 8.54 37.30
N ASP A 138 -17.08 9.77 37.59
CA ASP A 138 -17.74 10.57 38.64
C ASP A 138 -19.22 10.81 38.35
N LYS A 139 -19.56 11.16 37.09
CA LYS A 139 -20.96 11.28 36.67
C LYS A 139 -21.71 9.96 36.84
N LYS A 140 -21.12 8.84 36.44
CA LYS A 140 -21.73 7.51 36.59
C LYS A 140 -21.99 7.17 38.05
N ASP A 141 -21.03 7.42 38.94
CA ASP A 141 -21.16 7.13 40.37
C ASP A 141 -22.25 8.00 41.02
N HIS A 142 -22.34 9.27 40.64
CA HIS A 142 -23.42 10.15 41.09
C HIS A 142 -24.80 9.67 40.60
N LEU A 143 -24.90 9.22 39.34
CA LEU A 143 -26.15 8.66 38.82
C LEU A 143 -26.55 7.36 39.52
N LEU A 144 -25.60 6.44 39.75
CA LEU A 144 -25.85 5.21 40.50
C LEU A 144 -26.38 5.49 41.90
N LYS A 145 -25.76 6.44 42.61
CA LYS A 145 -26.20 6.85 43.96
C LYS A 145 -27.61 7.43 43.96
N ASN A 146 -27.99 8.21 42.95
CA ASN A 146 -29.35 8.77 42.84
C ASN A 146 -30.38 7.72 42.46
N VAL A 147 -30.04 6.78 41.57
CA VAL A 147 -30.88 5.64 41.22
C VAL A 147 -31.12 4.76 42.44
N GLU A 148 -30.08 4.47 43.22
CA GLU A 148 -30.16 3.64 44.43
C GLU A 148 -31.06 4.28 45.49
N LYS A 149 -30.87 5.57 45.78
CA LYS A 149 -31.77 6.34 46.67
C LYS A 149 -33.23 6.31 46.21
N THR A 150 -33.46 6.44 44.91
CA THR A 150 -34.81 6.41 44.34
C THR A 150 -35.43 5.02 44.49
N LYS A 151 -34.65 3.96 44.22
CA LYS A 151 -35.06 2.57 44.41
C LYS A 151 -35.43 2.28 45.86
N ASP A 152 -34.63 2.71 46.82
CA ASP A 152 -34.90 2.54 48.25
C ASP A 152 -36.15 3.29 48.70
N THR A 153 -36.34 4.51 48.20
CA THR A 153 -37.53 5.33 48.50
C THR A 153 -38.80 4.68 47.94
N LEU A 154 -38.72 4.16 46.71
CA LEU A 154 -39.82 3.41 46.08
C LEU A 154 -40.13 2.16 46.88
N LYS A 155 -39.12 1.36 47.24
CA LYS A 155 -39.28 0.12 48.03
C LYS A 155 -40.00 0.39 49.35
N LYS A 156 -39.62 1.44 50.09
CA LYS A 156 -40.30 1.85 51.32
C LYS A 156 -41.76 2.22 51.06
N ARG A 157 -42.04 3.00 50.01
CA ARG A 157 -43.44 3.35 49.63
C ARG A 157 -44.27 2.12 49.29
N THR A 158 -43.72 1.15 48.56
CA THR A 158 -44.44 -0.10 48.24
C THR A 158 -44.70 -0.93 49.48
N GLU A 159 -43.73 -1.04 50.40
CA GLU A 159 -43.90 -1.73 51.68
C GLU A 159 -44.95 -1.05 52.58
N ASP A 160 -44.96 0.27 52.63
CA ASP A 160 -45.95 1.05 53.39
C ASP A 160 -47.36 0.92 52.78
N PHE A 161 -47.45 0.93 51.45
CA PHE A 161 -48.72 0.72 50.74
C PHE A 161 -49.27 -0.70 50.96
N ALA A 162 -48.40 -1.72 50.89
CA ALA A 162 -48.76 -3.11 51.16
C ALA A 162 -49.25 -3.29 52.61
N ARG A 163 -48.58 -2.65 53.59
CA ARG A 163 -49.01 -2.63 54.99
C ARG A 163 -50.38 -1.97 55.17
N ASN A 164 -50.59 -0.80 54.57
CA ASN A 164 -51.88 -0.11 54.62
C ASN A 164 -53.01 -0.95 54.00
N LEU A 165 -52.78 -1.61 52.86
CA LEU A 165 -53.77 -2.52 52.26
C LEU A 165 -54.07 -3.72 53.15
N HIS A 166 -53.05 -4.31 53.78
CA HIS A 166 -53.23 -5.41 54.72
C HIS A 166 -54.05 -4.98 55.97
N ASP A 167 -53.86 -3.75 56.45
CA ASP A 167 -54.62 -3.21 57.58
C ASP A 167 -56.06 -2.87 57.22
N ILE A 168 -56.32 -2.36 56.01
CA ILE A 168 -57.68 -2.09 55.52
C ILE A 168 -58.49 -3.38 55.35
N ASN A 169 -57.87 -4.45 54.87
CA ASN A 169 -58.54 -5.73 54.63
C ASN A 169 -58.56 -6.65 55.87
N ARG A 170 -58.16 -6.15 57.05
CA ARG A 170 -58.15 -6.91 58.30
C ARG A 170 -59.59 -7.02 58.84
N PRO A 171 -60.19 -8.22 58.96
CA PRO A 171 -61.52 -8.37 59.51
C PRO A 171 -61.54 -7.94 60.98
N THR A 172 -62.34 -6.91 61.31
CA THR A 172 -62.55 -6.47 62.69
C THR A 172 -63.30 -7.54 63.47
N LYS A 173 -62.60 -8.37 64.24
CA LYS A 173 -63.22 -9.17 65.30
C LYS A 173 -63.73 -8.22 66.38
N LYS A 174 -65.01 -7.82 66.30
CA LYS A 174 -65.71 -7.19 67.43
C LYS A 174 -65.80 -8.20 68.57
N LYS A 175 -65.00 -8.01 69.62
CA LYS A 175 -65.28 -8.52 70.96
C LYS A 175 -66.40 -7.66 71.55
N ASN A 176 -67.62 -8.17 71.53
CA ASN A 176 -68.68 -7.69 72.42
C ASN A 176 -68.54 -8.44 73.74
N ASP A 177 -67.80 -7.85 74.68
CA ASP A 177 -67.83 -8.24 76.09
C ASP A 177 -67.93 -6.94 76.90
N TYR A 178 -69.14 -6.56 77.33
CA TYR A 178 -69.42 -5.88 78.59
C TYR A 178 -70.95 -5.89 78.86
N LYS A 179 -71.36 -6.69 79.86
CA LYS A 179 -72.29 -6.35 80.96
C LYS A 179 -73.67 -5.77 80.55
N THR A 180 -74.78 -6.48 80.68
CA THR A 180 -75.48 -6.87 81.93
C THR A 180 -76.62 -7.82 81.57
#